data_AF-A0A919YVX8-F1
#
_entry.id   AF-A0A919YVX8-F1
#
_cell.length_a   1.000
_cell.length_b   1.000
_cell.length_c   1.000
_cell.angle_alpha   90.00
_cell.angle_beta   90.00
_cell.angle_gamma   90.00
#
_symmetry.space_group_name_H-M   'P 1'
#
loop_
_entity.id
_entity.type
_entity.pdbx_description
1 polymer ?
#
loop_
_entity_poly.entity_id
_entity_poly.type
_entity_poly.pdbx_seq_one_letter_code
_entity_poly.pdbx_strand_id
1 'polypeptide(L)'
;MDTESYAGLTATMNELIENAERLRPILESKGLTLVGVNKYYKTHCAAIEEGVINAYSVYEYKNGHEIVYEGKLGYGYRDPWEGASNLVKVEDIGYGQLELF
;
A
#
# COMPACT_ATOMS: atom_id res chain seq x y z
N MET A 1 5.29 -5.30 -29.68
CA MET A 1 4.27 -5.40 -28.61
C MET A 1 4.48 -4.16 -27.79
N ASP A 2 3.71 -3.14 -28.15
CA ASP A 2 3.84 -1.79 -27.62
C ASP A 2 3.59 -1.81 -26.11
N THR A 3 4.56 -1.28 -25.39
CA THR A 3 4.42 -0.84 -24.00
C THR A 3 3.42 0.31 -23.97
N GLU A 4 2.14 -0.01 -24.13
CA GLU A 4 1.06 0.91 -23.82
C GLU A 4 1.17 1.22 -22.32
N SER A 5 1.65 2.43 -22.08
CA SER A 5 1.88 3.02 -20.80
C SER A 5 0.64 2.88 -19.90
N TYR A 6 0.77 2.11 -18.83
CA TYR A 6 -0.08 2.13 -17.63
C TYR A 6 -0.14 3.51 -16.92
N ALA A 7 0.24 4.59 -17.60
CA ALA A 7 0.30 5.95 -17.09
C ALA A 7 -1.09 6.47 -16.65
N GLY A 8 -2.19 5.90 -17.17
CA GLY A 8 -3.55 6.23 -16.75
C GLY A 8 -4.07 5.45 -15.53
N LEU A 9 -3.36 4.43 -15.06
CA LEU A 9 -3.77 3.57 -13.92
C LEU A 9 -2.92 3.81 -12.67
N THR A 10 -1.77 4.48 -12.80
CA THR A 10 -0.86 4.75 -11.68
C THR A 10 -1.30 6.01 -10.95
N ALA A 11 -1.53 5.91 -9.65
CA ALA A 11 -1.81 7.03 -8.77
C ALA A 11 -0.66 8.03 -8.81
N THR A 12 -1.00 9.31 -8.93
CA THR A 12 -0.06 10.42 -8.77
C THR A 12 0.49 10.49 -7.34
N MET A 13 1.58 11.22 -7.13
CA MET A 13 2.14 11.42 -5.78
C MET A 13 1.09 11.97 -4.79
N ASN A 14 0.31 12.96 -5.21
CA ASN A 14 -0.73 13.53 -4.34
C ASN A 14 -1.80 12.49 -4.00
N GLU A 15 -2.22 11.67 -4.95
CA GLU A 15 -3.18 10.59 -4.68
C GLU A 15 -2.60 9.52 -3.76
N LEU A 16 -1.29 9.23 -3.83
CA LEU A 16 -0.62 8.32 -2.92
C LEU A 16 -0.57 8.90 -1.49
N ILE A 17 -0.28 10.19 -1.35
CA ILE A 17 -0.32 10.92 -0.07
C ILE A 17 -1.72 10.86 0.53
N GLU A 18 -2.73 11.30 -0.23
CA GLU A 18 -4.14 11.27 0.20
C GLU A 18 -4.57 9.85 0.59
N ASN A 19 -4.14 8.84 -0.17
CA ASN A 19 -4.45 7.46 0.14
C ASN A 19 -3.79 6.98 1.44
N ALA A 20 -2.51 7.33 1.66
CA ALA A 20 -1.80 6.97 2.88
C ALA A 20 -2.40 7.68 4.12
N GLU A 21 -2.74 8.95 4.00
CA GLU A 21 -3.39 9.73 5.06
C GLU A 21 -4.77 9.17 5.41
N ARG A 22 -5.54 8.73 4.40
CA ARG A 22 -6.85 8.09 4.59
C ARG A 22 -6.73 6.73 5.28
N LEU A 23 -5.79 5.88 4.87
CA LEU A 23 -5.66 4.51 5.36
C LEU A 23 -5.04 4.41 6.76
N ARG A 24 -4.11 5.32 7.09
CA ARG A 24 -3.37 5.32 8.36
C ARG A 24 -4.26 5.22 9.60
N PRO A 25 -5.23 6.12 9.85
CA PRO A 25 -6.05 6.04 11.06
C PRO A 25 -6.94 4.78 11.12
N ILE A 26 -7.34 4.24 9.96
CA ILE A 26 -8.14 3.02 9.87
C ILE A 26 -7.33 1.82 10.37
N LEU A 27 -6.09 1.69 9.88
CA LEU A 27 -5.19 0.60 10.26
C LEU A 27 -4.70 0.72 11.71
N GLU A 28 -4.36 1.94 12.15
CA GLU A 28 -3.94 2.21 13.54
C GLU A 28 -5.03 1.82 14.55
N SER A 29 -6.32 2.00 14.20
CA SER A 29 -7.45 1.56 15.04
C SER A 29 -7.51 0.05 15.27
N LYS A 30 -6.77 -0.73 14.47
CA LYS A 30 -6.64 -2.20 14.56
C LYS A 30 -5.27 -2.65 15.05
N GLY A 31 -4.39 -1.73 15.46
CA GLY A 31 -3.02 -2.07 15.87
C GLY A 31 -2.09 -2.39 14.69
N LEU A 32 -2.48 -2.02 13.46
CA LEU A 32 -1.69 -2.22 12.26
C LEU A 32 -0.93 -0.93 11.92
N THR A 33 0.36 -1.06 11.56
CA THR A 33 1.18 0.11 11.16
C THR A 33 1.31 0.16 9.65
N LEU A 34 0.70 1.16 8.99
CA LEU A 34 0.81 1.35 7.54
C LEU A 34 2.28 1.58 7.13
N VAL A 35 2.79 0.79 6.19
CA VAL A 35 4.15 0.92 5.64
C VAL A 35 4.19 1.22 4.14
N GLY A 36 3.14 0.88 3.41
CA GLY A 36 3.06 1.19 1.98
C GLY A 36 1.64 1.18 1.45
N VAL A 37 1.44 1.91 0.35
CA VAL A 37 0.16 2.00 -0.36
C VAL A 37 0.33 1.48 -1.77
N ASN A 38 -0.74 0.92 -2.32
CA ASN A 38 -0.72 0.44 -3.70
C ASN A 38 -0.94 1.59 -4.68
N LYS A 39 -0.07 1.70 -5.69
CA LYS A 39 -0.14 2.72 -6.73
C LYS A 39 -1.23 2.50 -7.76
N TYR A 40 -1.81 1.30 -7.84
CA TYR A 40 -2.90 0.99 -8.78
C TYR A 40 -4.25 0.82 -8.06
N TYR A 41 -4.25 0.34 -6.82
CA TYR A 41 -5.47 -0.02 -6.09
C TYR A 41 -5.57 0.73 -4.76
N LYS A 42 -6.34 1.83 -4.71
CA LYS A 42 -6.43 2.70 -3.52
C LYS A 42 -6.84 1.97 -2.23
N THR A 43 -7.59 0.87 -2.34
CA THR A 43 -7.98 0.04 -1.18
C THR A 43 -6.89 -0.89 -0.68
N HIS A 44 -5.82 -1.13 -1.45
CA HIS A 44 -4.76 -2.08 -1.09
C HIS A 44 -3.57 -1.37 -0.46
N CYS A 45 -3.02 -2.00 0.57
CA CYS A 45 -1.88 -1.48 1.31
C CYS A 45 -1.06 -2.60 1.95
N ALA A 46 0.13 -2.23 2.41
CA ALA A 46 0.95 -3.07 3.27
C ALA A 46 1.02 -2.46 4.66
N ALA A 47 0.87 -3.29 5.67
CA ALA A 47 0.98 -2.90 7.06
C ALA A 47 1.79 -3.93 7.86
N ILE A 48 2.40 -3.47 8.94
CA ILE A 48 3.07 -4.34 9.92
C ILE A 48 2.04 -4.79 10.95
N GLU A 49 1.98 -6.10 11.15
CA GLU A 49 1.25 -6.79 12.21
C GLU A 49 2.25 -7.72 12.92
N GLU A 50 2.43 -7.53 14.23
CA GLU A 50 3.36 -8.35 15.06
C GLU A 50 4.79 -8.48 14.48
N GLY A 51 5.29 -7.41 13.85
CA GLY A 51 6.64 -7.39 13.24
C GLY A 51 6.74 -8.06 11.87
N VAL A 52 5.61 -8.46 11.28
CA VAL A 52 5.52 -9.04 9.94
C VAL A 52 4.81 -8.09 9.00
N ILE A 53 5.35 -7.90 7.79
CA ILE A 53 4.70 -7.11 6.75
C ILE A 53 3.67 -7.99 6.02
N ASN A 54 2.43 -7.53 6.02
CA ASN A 54 1.28 -8.21 5.42
C ASN A 54 0.57 -7.26 4.46
N ALA A 55 -0.04 -7.82 3.42
CA ALA A 55 -0.92 -7.13 2.50
C ALA A 55 -2.36 -7.13 3.04
N TYR A 56 -3.03 -5.99 2.90
CA TYR A 56 -4.42 -5.82 3.30
C TYR A 56 -5.22 -5.04 2.25
N SER A 57 -6.50 -5.37 2.16
CA SER A 57 -7.52 -4.56 1.50
C SER A 57 -8.38 -3.85 2.54
N VAL A 58 -8.63 -2.56 2.35
CA VAL A 58 -9.46 -1.73 3.21
C VAL A 58 -10.67 -1.24 2.43
N TYR A 59 -11.86 -1.68 2.86
CA TYR A 59 -13.14 -1.30 2.27
C TYR A 59 -13.88 -0.34 3.20
N GLU A 60 -14.34 0.77 2.63
CA GLU A 60 -15.12 1.80 3.31
C GLU A 60 -16.62 1.60 3.04
N TYR A 61 -17.40 1.48 4.11
CA TYR A 61 -18.85 1.40 4.05
C TYR A 61 -19.48 2.51 4.89
N LYS A 62 -20.77 2.78 4.66
CA LYS A 62 -21.52 3.81 5.41
C LYS A 62 -21.44 3.68 6.94
N ASN A 63 -21.23 2.47 7.45
CA ASN A 63 -21.24 2.17 8.88
C ASN A 63 -19.84 1.80 9.44
N GLY A 64 -18.76 2.00 8.68
CA GLY A 64 -17.41 1.73 9.14
C GLY A 64 -16.50 1.12 8.08
N HIS A 65 -15.42 0.49 8.55
CA HIS A 65 -14.34 -0.03 7.72
C HIS A 65 -14.23 -1.54 7.89
N GLU A 66 -14.00 -2.23 6.78
CA GLU A 66 -13.59 -3.64 6.77
C GLU A 66 -12.13 -3.72 6.33
N ILE A 67 -11.33 -4.47 7.09
CA ILE A 67 -9.93 -4.71 6.78
C ILE A 67 -9.78 -6.20 6.53
N VAL A 68 -9.38 -6.56 5.31
CA VAL A 68 -9.24 -7.93 4.83
C VAL A 68 -7.75 -8.22 4.68
N TYR A 69 -7.28 -9.30 5.30
CA TYR A 69 -5.91 -9.79 5.14
C TYR A 69 -5.78 -10.53 3.80
N GLU A 70 -4.83 -10.11 2.96
CA GLU A 70 -4.60 -10.66 1.62
C GLU A 70 -3.43 -11.66 1.60
N GLY A 71 -2.50 -11.55 2.55
CA GLY A 71 -1.36 -12.45 2.63
C GLY A 71 -0.11 -11.81 3.21
N LYS A 72 0.90 -12.64 3.47
CA LYS A 72 2.20 -12.19 3.95
C LYS A 72 3.05 -11.73 2.78
N LEU A 73 3.65 -10.54 2.89
CA LEU A 73 4.65 -10.08 1.95
C LEU A 73 6.02 -10.60 2.41
N GLY A 74 6.68 -11.42 1.59
CA GLY A 74 8.08 -11.81 1.81
C GLY A 74 8.37 -13.19 2.43
N TYR A 75 7.57 -14.24 2.19
CA TYR A 75 8.04 -15.61 2.48
C TYR A 75 8.81 -16.18 1.28
N GLY A 76 10.15 -16.11 1.33
CA GLY A 76 11.06 -16.86 0.44
C GLY A 76 11.79 -16.07 -0.66
N TYR A 77 11.57 -14.77 -0.80
CA TYR A 77 12.27 -13.92 -1.76
C TYR A 77 12.78 -12.64 -1.09
N ARG A 78 13.86 -12.10 -1.66
CA ARG A 78 14.39 -10.76 -1.39
C ARG A 78 13.25 -9.76 -1.34
N ASP A 79 13.42 -8.77 -0.45
CA ASP A 79 12.58 -7.59 -0.22
C ASP A 79 11.05 -7.77 -0.45
N PRO A 80 10.18 -7.65 0.59
CA PRO A 80 8.74 -7.72 0.42
C PRO A 80 8.16 -6.79 -0.66
N TRP A 81 8.91 -5.76 -1.07
CA TRP A 81 8.57 -4.85 -2.16
C TRP A 81 8.98 -5.35 -3.56
N GLU A 82 9.97 -6.24 -3.71
CA GLU A 82 10.26 -6.92 -4.99
C GLU A 82 9.08 -7.82 -5.41
N GLY A 83 8.47 -8.53 -4.45
CA GLY A 83 7.30 -9.36 -4.68
C GLY A 83 6.01 -8.58 -4.95
N ALA A 84 6.00 -7.28 -4.65
CA ALA A 84 4.84 -6.40 -4.75
C ALA A 84 5.22 -5.04 -5.35
N SER A 85 5.71 -5.06 -6.59
CA SER A 85 6.21 -3.89 -7.35
C SER A 85 5.19 -2.76 -7.60
N ASN A 86 3.94 -2.97 -7.22
CA ASN A 86 2.86 -1.99 -7.24
C ASN A 86 2.69 -1.23 -5.92
N LEU A 87 3.44 -1.57 -4.88
CA LEU A 87 3.41 -0.83 -3.63
C LEU A 87 4.47 0.27 -3.61
N VAL A 88 4.15 1.37 -2.95
CA VAL A 88 5.04 2.51 -2.70
C VAL A 88 5.15 2.68 -1.19
N LYS A 89 6.38 2.81 -0.66
CA LYS A 89 6.59 2.98 0.77
C LYS A 89 6.12 4.36 1.22
N VAL A 90 5.54 4.40 2.41
CA VAL A 90 5.07 5.65 3.01
C VAL A 90 6.23 6.60 3.36
N GLU A 91 7.40 6.06 3.72
CA GLU A 91 8.60 6.87 3.98
C GLU A 91 9.07 7.60 2.71
N ASP A 92 9.11 6.93 1.56
CA ASP A 92 9.54 7.50 0.28
C ASP A 92 8.60 8.64 -0.16
N ILE A 93 7.28 8.43 0.02
CA ILE A 93 6.27 9.46 -0.20
C ILE A 93 6.56 10.71 0.65
N GLY A 94 6.88 10.53 1.93
CA GLY A 94 7.20 11.63 2.86
C GLY A 94 8.45 12.43 2.46
N TYR A 95 9.41 11.79 1.79
CA TYR A 95 10.60 12.45 1.24
C TYR A 95 10.42 13.00 -0.18
N GLY A 96 9.22 12.84 -0.78
CA GLY A 96 8.96 13.23 -2.16
C GLY A 96 9.70 12.35 -3.18
N GLN A 97 10.14 11.16 -2.76
CA GLN A 97 10.87 10.20 -3.59
C GLN A 97 9.91 9.11 -4.08
N LEU A 98 10.04 8.75 -5.36
CA LEU A 98 9.38 7.59 -5.97
C LEU A 98 10.48 6.64 -6.45
N GLU A 99 11.40 6.25 -5.58
CA GLU A 99 12.36 5.23 -5.98
C GLU A 99 11.67 3.86 -5.97
N LEU A 100 11.18 3.49 -7.16
CA LEU A 100 10.98 2.10 -7.55
C LEU A 100 12.37 1.44 -7.55
N PHE A 101 12.59 0.50 -6.64
CA PHE A 101 13.65 -0.50 -6.79
C PHE A 101 13.21 -1.58 -7.79
#